data_AF-A0A5C1QF63-F1
#
_entry.id   AF-A0A5C1QF63-F1
#
_cell.length_a   1.000
_cell.length_b   1.000
_cell.length_c   1.000
_cell.angle_alpha   90.00
_cell.angle_beta   90.00
_cell.angle_gamma   90.00
#
_symmetry.space_group_name_H-M   'P 1'
#
loop_
_entity.id
_entity.type
_entity.pdbx_description
1 polymer ?
#
loop_
_entity_poly.entity_id
_entity_poly.type
_entity_poly.pdbx_seq_one_letter_code
_entity_poly.pdbx_strand_id
1 'polypeptide(L)'
;MKSTTQVYGMTLDFIWPYWEGSEVCLRQGKRKKRMLIKESDLYDPLKTYLEHQGYTIGAEIQDCDLIAIKADEMIIIELKTRVSVDLLIQAARRKDISDAVYIAVPLPVGKKDLPKSRGLKNLLRKLEVGLILVRFMKTKTRVDVVLHPRPYEKRMRPGKQASILREVDGRYGEFNKGGIPSTEERITAYKQEAIRIALLLREKGDSSPKDLRSCSARPDKIQAILAQNHYGWFDRVSRGLYRINPAGCEALDRYEDLQPDLMAIFREHVS
;
A
#
# COMPACT_ATOMS: atom_id res chain seq x y z
N MET A 1 26.33 18.72 -22.25
CA MET A 1 24.91 19.10 -22.42
C MET A 1 24.19 17.91 -23.04
N LYS A 2 23.46 17.10 -22.26
CA LYS A 2 22.70 15.96 -22.77
C LYS A 2 21.22 16.34 -22.73
N SER A 3 20.59 16.31 -23.90
CA SER A 3 19.22 16.75 -24.15
C SER A 3 18.22 15.74 -23.59
N THR A 4 17.47 16.19 -22.59
CA THR A 4 16.29 15.51 -22.06
C THR A 4 15.14 15.72 -23.03
N THR A 5 14.84 14.74 -23.89
CA THR A 5 13.61 14.75 -24.68
C THR A 5 12.48 14.21 -23.82
N GLN A 6 11.79 15.14 -23.18
CA GLN A 6 10.56 14.94 -22.45
C GLN A 6 9.39 14.95 -23.43
N VAL A 7 8.88 13.79 -23.84
CA VAL A 7 7.62 13.72 -24.59
C VAL A 7 6.48 13.59 -23.58
N TYR A 8 5.76 14.71 -23.42
CA TYR A 8 4.51 14.82 -22.68
C TYR A 8 3.36 14.18 -23.46
N GLY A 9 2.34 13.77 -22.71
CA GLY A 9 1.28 12.85 -23.12
C GLY A 9 0.50 13.19 -24.38
N MET A 10 0.17 12.14 -25.12
CA MET A 10 -0.98 12.11 -26.01
C MET A 10 -1.82 10.87 -25.66
N THR A 11 -2.93 11.07 -24.96
CA THR A 11 -4.03 10.10 -24.96
C THR A 11 -4.78 10.26 -26.28
N LEU A 12 -4.32 9.57 -27.33
CA LEU A 12 -5.08 9.47 -28.57
C LEU A 12 -6.23 8.48 -28.34
N ASP A 13 -7.46 9.00 -28.42
CA ASP A 13 -8.69 8.21 -28.51
C ASP A 13 -8.74 7.50 -29.88
N PHE A 14 -7.93 6.44 -30.03
CA PHE A 14 -7.93 5.65 -31.26
C PHE A 14 -9.08 4.64 -31.25
N ILE A 15 -9.89 4.66 -32.32
CA ILE A 15 -11.14 3.91 -32.46
C ILE A 15 -10.86 2.69 -33.36
N TRP A 16 -10.76 1.50 -32.76
CA TRP A 16 -10.73 0.24 -33.51
C TRP A 16 -12.16 -0.20 -33.89
N PRO A 17 -12.46 -0.48 -35.17
CA PRO A 17 -13.76 -1.00 -35.59
C PRO A 17 -14.01 -2.39 -34.97
N TYR A 18 -15.19 -2.52 -34.36
CA TYR A 18 -15.90 -3.73 -33.90
C TYR A 18 -15.15 -5.08 -33.86
N TRP A 19 -15.10 -5.68 -32.65
CA TRP A 19 -14.58 -7.03 -32.38
C TRP A 19 -15.68 -8.09 -32.62
N GLU A 20 -15.52 -8.94 -33.64
CA GLU A 20 -16.43 -10.07 -33.97
C GLU A 20 -16.07 -11.39 -33.26
N GLY A 21 -15.69 -11.31 -31.99
CA GLY A 21 -15.39 -12.51 -31.18
C GLY A 21 -16.64 -13.19 -30.61
N SER A 22 -17.11 -14.21 -31.33
CA SER A 22 -18.11 -15.24 -30.96
C SER A 22 -19.58 -14.81 -30.76
N GLU A 23 -20.33 -14.98 -31.86
CA GLU A 23 -21.76 -15.23 -32.02
C GLU A 23 -22.80 -14.20 -31.51
N VAL A 24 -23.51 -13.66 -32.50
CA VAL A 24 -24.84 -13.06 -32.42
C VAL A 24 -25.80 -14.02 -31.71
N CYS A 25 -26.49 -13.57 -30.66
CA CYS A 25 -27.59 -14.32 -30.06
C CYS A 25 -28.87 -13.49 -30.08
N LEU A 26 -29.81 -13.95 -30.90
CA LEU A 26 -31.21 -13.51 -30.93
C LEU A 26 -31.85 -13.67 -29.54
N ARG A 27 -32.79 -12.77 -29.24
CA ARG A 27 -33.56 -12.67 -28.00
C ARG A 27 -33.98 -14.04 -27.45
N GLN A 28 -33.55 -14.36 -26.23
CA GLN A 28 -34.38 -14.95 -25.15
C GLN A 28 -33.59 -15.03 -23.82
N GLY A 29 -34.19 -14.54 -22.72
CA GLY A 29 -33.74 -14.79 -21.34
C GLY A 29 -32.67 -13.86 -20.74
N LYS A 30 -33.05 -13.00 -19.78
CA LYS A 30 -32.16 -12.08 -19.04
C LYS A 30 -31.17 -12.83 -18.13
N ARG A 31 -30.06 -13.33 -18.67
CA ARG A 31 -28.78 -13.48 -17.96
C ARG A 31 -27.74 -12.69 -18.75
N LYS A 32 -27.15 -11.65 -18.14
CA LYS A 32 -26.00 -10.94 -18.73
C LYS A 32 -24.86 -11.96 -18.89
N LYS A 33 -24.70 -12.52 -20.09
CA LYS A 33 -23.55 -13.36 -20.45
C LYS A 33 -22.30 -12.50 -20.22
N ARG A 34 -21.46 -12.88 -19.24
CA ARG A 34 -20.17 -12.25 -19.02
C ARG A 34 -19.35 -12.52 -20.28
N MET A 35 -18.90 -11.48 -20.97
CA MET A 35 -17.88 -11.64 -22.02
C MET A 35 -16.67 -12.31 -21.38
N LEU A 36 -16.30 -13.47 -21.88
CA LEU A 36 -15.09 -14.20 -21.52
C LEU A 36 -14.00 -13.70 -22.47
N ILE A 37 -13.25 -12.70 -22.01
CA ILE A 37 -12.08 -12.18 -22.71
C ILE A 37 -10.95 -13.20 -22.54
N LYS A 38 -10.30 -13.57 -23.65
CA LYS A 38 -9.10 -14.41 -23.73
C LYS A 38 -7.86 -13.54 -23.92
N GLU A 39 -6.68 -14.15 -23.77
CA GLU A 39 -5.39 -13.47 -23.92
C GLU A 39 -5.17 -13.06 -25.39
N SER A 40 -5.54 -13.94 -26.33
CA SER A 40 -5.56 -13.66 -27.77
C SER A 40 -6.37 -12.42 -28.14
N ASP A 41 -7.44 -12.10 -27.41
CA ASP A 41 -8.30 -10.94 -27.71
C ASP A 41 -7.57 -9.60 -27.46
N LEU A 42 -6.50 -9.62 -26.66
CA LEU A 42 -5.66 -8.45 -26.38
C LEU A 42 -4.66 -8.17 -27.52
N TYR A 43 -4.31 -9.19 -28.29
CA TYR A 43 -3.23 -9.13 -29.27
C TYR A 43 -3.53 -8.13 -30.40
N ASP A 44 -4.64 -8.30 -31.14
CA ASP A 44 -4.95 -7.45 -32.30
C ASP A 44 -5.08 -5.95 -31.97
N PRO A 45 -5.75 -5.55 -30.86
CA PRO A 45 -5.78 -4.15 -30.46
C PRO A 45 -4.40 -3.56 -30.18
N LEU A 46 -3.51 -4.33 -29.56
CA LEU A 46 -2.15 -3.88 -29.23
C LEU A 46 -1.26 -3.83 -30.45
N LYS A 47 -1.31 -4.88 -31.29
CA LYS A 47 -0.61 -4.94 -32.58
C LYS A 47 -0.90 -3.68 -33.39
N THR A 48 -2.17 -3.40 -33.63
CA THR A 48 -2.59 -2.21 -34.39
C THR A 48 -2.09 -0.92 -33.75
N TYR A 49 -2.30 -0.78 -32.44
CA TYR A 49 -1.90 0.43 -31.71
C TYR A 49 -0.41 0.73 -31.87
N LEU A 50 0.44 -0.30 -31.91
CA LEU A 50 1.88 -0.20 -32.08
C LEU A 50 2.30 -0.02 -33.54
N GLU A 51 1.66 -0.72 -34.48
CA GLU A 51 1.89 -0.52 -35.93
C GLU A 51 1.60 0.91 -36.35
N HIS A 52 0.53 1.52 -35.82
CA HIS A 52 0.21 2.93 -36.04
C HIS A 52 1.25 3.91 -35.48
N GLN A 53 2.07 3.46 -34.53
CA GLN A 53 3.22 4.22 -34.01
C GLN A 53 4.51 3.92 -34.79
N GLY A 54 4.44 3.08 -35.82
CA GLY A 54 5.56 2.70 -36.67
C GLY A 54 6.41 1.55 -36.12
N TYR A 55 5.89 0.75 -35.18
CA TYR A 55 6.56 -0.49 -34.78
C TYR A 55 6.22 -1.64 -35.73
N THR A 56 7.20 -2.50 -35.99
CA THR A 56 6.99 -3.82 -36.59
C THR A 56 6.77 -4.84 -35.48
N ILE A 57 5.79 -5.73 -35.64
CA ILE A 57 5.36 -6.66 -34.59
C ILE A 57 5.84 -8.08 -34.88
N GLY A 58 6.45 -8.72 -33.89
CA GLY A 58 6.72 -10.15 -33.84
C GLY A 58 5.88 -10.82 -32.76
N ALA A 59 5.17 -11.89 -33.12
CA ALA A 59 4.40 -12.71 -32.18
C ALA A 59 5.19 -13.97 -31.81
N GLU A 60 5.03 -14.45 -30.58
CA GLU A 60 5.55 -15.76 -30.12
C GLU A 60 7.07 -15.96 -30.30
N ILE A 61 7.84 -14.89 -30.13
CA ILE A 61 9.31 -14.95 -30.20
C ILE A 61 9.87 -15.09 -28.78
N GLN A 62 10.68 -16.13 -28.54
CA GLN A 62 11.32 -16.41 -27.24
C GLN A 62 10.33 -16.43 -26.05
N ASP A 63 9.16 -17.04 -26.25
CA ASP A 63 8.07 -17.12 -25.27
C ASP A 63 7.51 -15.75 -24.83
N CYS A 64 7.76 -14.68 -25.60
CA CYS A 64 7.11 -13.38 -25.40
C CYS A 64 5.80 -13.34 -26.19
N ASP A 65 4.71 -12.89 -25.56
CA ASP A 65 3.42 -12.81 -26.23
C ASP A 65 3.42 -11.80 -27.39
N LEU A 66 4.08 -10.65 -27.21
CA LEU A 66 4.20 -9.62 -28.23
C LEU A 66 5.53 -8.85 -28.10
N ILE A 67 6.27 -8.78 -29.21
CA ILE A 67 7.47 -7.95 -29.35
C ILE A 67 7.22 -6.90 -30.42
N ALA A 68 7.58 -5.64 -30.15
CA ALA A 68 7.44 -4.53 -31.07
C ALA A 68 8.80 -3.83 -31.26
N ILE A 69 9.25 -3.69 -32.51
CA ILE A 69 10.57 -3.17 -32.87
C ILE A 69 10.44 -1.92 -33.72
N LYS A 70 11.19 -0.87 -33.38
CA LYS A 70 11.30 0.36 -34.18
C LYS A 70 12.70 0.95 -34.03
N ALA A 71 13.47 0.97 -35.11
CA ALA A 71 14.89 1.34 -35.07
C ALA A 71 15.62 0.56 -33.95
N ASP A 72 16.23 1.24 -32.98
CA ASP A 72 16.95 0.62 -31.87
C ASP A 72 16.07 0.37 -30.63
N GLU A 73 14.76 0.61 -30.72
CA GLU A 73 13.81 0.36 -29.62
C GLU A 73 13.16 -1.02 -29.76
N MET A 74 13.21 -1.81 -28.69
CA MET A 74 12.51 -3.08 -28.55
C MET A 74 11.57 -3.04 -27.34
N ILE A 75 10.27 -3.15 -27.59
CA ILE A 75 9.23 -3.24 -26.56
C ILE A 75 8.79 -4.70 -26.43
N ILE A 76 8.74 -5.19 -25.18
CA ILE A 76 8.20 -6.51 -24.86
C ILE A 76 6.90 -6.34 -24.08
N ILE A 77 5.83 -7.03 -24.47
CA ILE A 77 4.53 -6.97 -23.82
C ILE A 77 4.05 -8.37 -23.46
N GLU A 78 3.83 -8.60 -22.17
CA GLU A 78 3.21 -9.82 -21.63
C GLU A 78 1.69 -9.62 -21.51
N LEU A 79 0.89 -10.54 -22.06
CA LEU A 79 -0.56 -10.45 -22.18
C LEU A 79 -1.23 -11.38 -21.16
N LYS A 80 -2.16 -10.83 -20.35
CA LYS A 80 -2.97 -11.67 -19.45
C LYS A 80 -4.38 -11.15 -19.30
N THR A 81 -5.33 -12.05 -19.07
CA THR A 81 -6.72 -11.65 -18.76
C THR A 81 -6.87 -10.96 -17.39
N ARG A 82 -5.87 -11.09 -16.51
CA ARG A 82 -5.82 -10.47 -15.19
C ARG A 82 -4.38 -10.31 -14.71
N VAL A 83 -4.14 -9.36 -13.83
CA VAL A 83 -2.86 -9.27 -13.12
C VAL A 83 -2.74 -10.44 -12.15
N SER A 84 -1.69 -11.24 -12.29
CA SER A 84 -1.31 -12.35 -11.41
C SER A 84 0.16 -12.22 -10.98
N VAL A 85 0.59 -13.03 -10.01
CA VAL A 85 2.00 -13.11 -9.64
C VAL A 85 2.83 -13.64 -10.80
N ASP A 86 2.35 -14.65 -11.53
CA ASP A 86 3.04 -15.21 -12.69
C ASP A 86 3.32 -14.15 -13.76
N LEU A 87 2.34 -13.29 -14.07
CA LEU A 87 2.52 -12.19 -15.02
C LEU A 87 3.61 -11.21 -14.57
N LEU A 88 3.66 -10.92 -13.27
CA LEU A 88 4.69 -10.03 -12.71
C LEU A 88 6.08 -10.68 -12.76
N ILE A 89 6.17 -12.00 -12.53
CA ILE A 89 7.42 -12.77 -12.65
C ILE A 89 7.89 -12.79 -14.11
N GLN A 90 7.00 -13.04 -15.07
CA GLN A 90 7.31 -13.01 -16.50
C GLN A 90 7.85 -11.64 -16.90
N ALA A 91 7.12 -10.57 -16.60
CA ALA A 91 7.57 -9.21 -16.91
C ALA A 91 8.90 -8.85 -16.24
N ALA A 92 9.12 -9.25 -14.98
CA ALA A 92 10.38 -9.03 -14.31
C ALA A 92 11.55 -9.77 -14.98
N ARG A 93 11.35 -10.99 -15.49
CA ARG A 93 12.39 -11.73 -16.24
C ARG A 93 12.72 -11.06 -17.57
N ARG A 94 11.74 -10.47 -18.26
CA ARG A 94 11.97 -9.75 -19.53
C ARG A 94 12.85 -8.51 -19.37
N LYS A 95 12.95 -7.96 -18.16
CA LYS A 95 13.87 -6.85 -17.86
C LYS A 95 15.35 -7.20 -18.02
N ASP A 96 15.69 -8.50 -18.02
CA ASP A 96 17.06 -8.95 -18.33
C ASP A 96 17.42 -8.75 -19.82
N ILE A 97 16.43 -8.54 -20.68
CA ILE A 97 16.59 -8.49 -22.15
C ILE A 97 16.20 -7.10 -22.71
N SER A 98 15.23 -6.41 -22.11
CA SER A 98 14.81 -5.06 -22.53
C SER A 98 14.42 -4.19 -21.36
N ASP A 99 14.71 -2.88 -21.46
CA ASP A 99 14.22 -1.90 -20.50
C ASP A 99 12.76 -1.49 -20.71
N ALA A 100 12.23 -1.70 -21.93
CA ALA A 100 10.89 -1.31 -22.32
C ALA A 100 9.89 -2.47 -22.22
N VAL A 101 9.70 -2.97 -21.00
CA VAL A 101 8.77 -4.08 -20.71
C VAL A 101 7.43 -3.54 -20.20
N TYR A 102 6.34 -4.11 -20.73
CA TYR A 102 4.97 -3.80 -20.32
C TYR A 102 4.20 -5.07 -19.98
N ILE A 103 3.23 -4.95 -19.08
CA ILE A 103 2.13 -5.90 -18.98
C ILE A 103 0.88 -5.29 -19.60
N ALA A 104 0.09 -6.09 -20.30
CA ALA A 104 -1.20 -5.67 -20.83
C ALA A 104 -2.33 -6.58 -20.31
N VAL A 105 -3.39 -5.95 -19.80
CA VAL A 105 -4.56 -6.64 -19.25
C VAL A 105 -5.86 -5.95 -19.67
N PRO A 106 -6.99 -6.68 -19.77
CA PRO A 106 -8.27 -6.05 -20.02
C PRO A 106 -8.71 -5.26 -18.79
N LEU A 107 -9.28 -4.08 -19.01
CA LEU A 107 -9.99 -3.39 -17.96
C LEU A 107 -11.45 -3.86 -17.91
N PRO A 108 -11.94 -4.35 -16.75
CA PRO A 108 -13.31 -4.84 -16.64
C PRO A 108 -14.35 -3.78 -17.01
N VAL A 109 -15.39 -4.22 -17.71
CA VAL A 109 -16.49 -3.36 -18.18
C VAL A 109 -17.09 -2.55 -17.01
N GLY A 110 -17.23 -1.24 -17.21
CA GLY A 110 -17.79 -0.31 -16.22
C GLY A 110 -16.83 0.09 -15.09
N LYS A 111 -15.58 -0.37 -15.11
CA LYS A 111 -14.56 0.09 -14.17
C LYS A 111 -13.74 1.24 -14.76
N LYS A 112 -13.33 2.17 -13.89
CA LYS A 112 -12.43 3.28 -14.26
C LYS A 112 -10.96 2.84 -14.24
N ASP A 113 -10.60 1.93 -13.33
CA ASP A 113 -9.24 1.45 -13.09
C ASP A 113 -9.27 0.01 -12.54
N LEU A 114 -8.11 -0.66 -12.48
CA LEU A 114 -7.96 -2.01 -11.93
C LEU A 114 -8.18 -2.04 -10.40
N PRO A 115 -8.54 -3.21 -9.83
CA PRO A 115 -8.52 -3.40 -8.38
C PRO A 115 -7.16 -3.07 -7.78
N LYS A 116 -7.15 -2.37 -6.64
CA LYS A 116 -5.91 -1.97 -5.93
C LYS A 116 -4.91 -1.20 -6.83
N SER A 117 -5.40 -0.44 -7.81
CA SER A 117 -4.56 0.18 -8.85
C SER A 117 -3.41 1.03 -8.31
N ARG A 118 -3.59 1.75 -7.20
CA ARG A 118 -2.51 2.51 -6.55
C ARG A 118 -1.37 1.60 -6.09
N GLY A 119 -1.70 0.47 -5.46
CA GLY A 119 -0.73 -0.53 -5.01
C GLY A 119 -0.02 -1.19 -6.18
N LEU A 120 -0.78 -1.59 -7.21
CA LEU A 120 -0.24 -2.16 -8.44
C LEU A 120 0.72 -1.21 -9.16
N LYS A 121 0.32 0.04 -9.42
CA LYS A 121 1.17 1.06 -10.06
C LYS A 121 2.45 1.31 -9.26
N ASN A 122 2.38 1.28 -7.93
CA ASN A 122 3.57 1.41 -7.09
C ASN A 122 4.50 0.20 -7.19
N LEU A 123 3.95 -1.02 -7.29
CA LEU A 123 4.74 -2.22 -7.49
C LEU A 123 5.41 -2.22 -8.86
N LEU A 124 4.65 -1.96 -9.92
CA LEU A 124 5.16 -1.91 -11.29
C LEU A 124 6.24 -0.84 -11.47
N ARG A 125 6.11 0.33 -10.81
CA ARG A 125 7.20 1.32 -10.75
C ARG A 125 8.48 0.76 -10.16
N LYS A 126 8.40 0.00 -9.07
CA LYS A 126 9.59 -0.62 -8.44
C LYS A 126 10.21 -1.73 -9.29
N LEU A 127 9.39 -2.41 -10.09
CA LEU A 127 9.84 -3.40 -11.08
C LEU A 127 10.29 -2.74 -12.39
N GLU A 128 10.12 -1.42 -12.54
CA GLU A 128 10.37 -0.67 -13.76
C GLU A 128 9.60 -1.22 -14.98
N VAL A 129 8.39 -1.74 -14.74
CA VAL A 129 7.51 -2.32 -15.76
C VAL A 129 6.35 -1.37 -16.06
N GLY A 130 6.02 -1.22 -17.34
CA GLY A 130 4.86 -0.47 -17.80
C GLY A 130 3.53 -1.21 -17.65
N LEU A 131 2.42 -0.47 -17.73
CA LEU A 131 1.06 -1.01 -17.67
C LEU A 131 0.24 -0.48 -18.83
N ILE A 132 -0.31 -1.40 -19.61
CA ILE A 132 -1.28 -1.12 -20.67
C ILE A 132 -2.62 -1.74 -20.28
N LEU A 133 -3.70 -0.99 -20.46
CA LEU A 133 -5.06 -1.46 -20.28
C LEU A 133 -5.76 -1.52 -21.64
N VAL A 134 -6.36 -2.66 -21.95
CA VAL A 134 -7.22 -2.81 -23.13
C VAL A 134 -8.68 -2.75 -22.69
N ARG A 135 -9.44 -1.83 -23.25
CA ARG A 135 -10.82 -1.54 -22.85
C ARG A 135 -11.76 -1.95 -23.98
N PHE A 136 -12.41 -3.10 -23.81
CA PHE A 136 -13.43 -3.59 -24.73
C PHE A 136 -14.78 -2.93 -24.42
N MET A 137 -15.19 -1.97 -25.24
CA MET A 137 -16.50 -1.32 -25.17
C MET A 137 -17.44 -1.91 -26.22
N LYS A 138 -18.74 -1.62 -26.13
CA LYS A 138 -19.75 -2.17 -27.06
C LYS A 138 -19.48 -1.83 -28.53
N THR A 139 -18.90 -0.66 -28.80
CA THR A 139 -18.75 -0.12 -30.15
C THR A 139 -17.29 0.10 -30.55
N LYS A 140 -16.34 0.01 -29.61
CA LYS A 140 -14.93 0.26 -29.86
C LYS A 140 -14.04 -0.45 -28.84
N THR A 141 -12.81 -0.72 -29.25
CA THR A 141 -11.73 -1.11 -28.33
C THR A 141 -10.77 0.06 -28.19
N ARG A 142 -10.30 0.32 -26.96
CA ARG A 142 -9.33 1.38 -26.66
C ARG A 142 -8.13 0.81 -25.91
N VAL A 143 -6.93 1.24 -26.31
CA VAL A 143 -5.67 0.91 -25.64
C VAL A 143 -5.23 2.12 -24.82
N ASP A 144 -5.03 1.94 -23.51
CA ASP A 144 -4.61 2.97 -22.57
C ASP A 144 -3.25 2.60 -21.97
N VAL A 145 -2.19 3.34 -22.31
CA VAL A 145 -0.89 3.21 -21.63
C VAL A 145 -0.95 4.01 -20.32
N VAL A 146 -1.03 3.30 -19.19
CA VAL A 146 -1.26 3.89 -17.86
C VAL A 146 0.05 4.16 -17.12
N LEU A 147 1.08 3.39 -17.41
CA LEU A 147 2.41 3.54 -16.83
C LEU A 147 3.45 3.18 -17.89
N HIS A 148 4.46 4.02 -18.04
CA HIS A 148 5.65 3.67 -18.82
C HIS A 148 6.75 3.13 -17.89
N PRO A 149 7.54 2.14 -18.35
CA PRO A 149 8.72 1.68 -17.64
C PRO A 149 9.72 2.83 -17.55
N ARG A 150 10.26 3.07 -16.36
CA ARG A 150 11.25 4.12 -16.08
C ARG A 150 12.14 3.65 -14.93
N PRO A 151 13.43 4.05 -14.90
CA PRO A 151 14.32 3.75 -13.78
C PRO A 151 13.72 4.16 -12.44
N TYR A 152 13.82 3.27 -11.45
CA TYR A 152 13.27 3.48 -10.11
C TYR A 152 14.36 3.79 -9.08
N GLU A 153 14.39 5.04 -8.65
CA GLU A 153 15.23 5.43 -7.52
C GLU A 153 14.51 5.16 -6.19
N LYS A 154 15.11 4.27 -5.39
CA LYS A 154 14.60 3.93 -4.07
C LYS A 154 14.68 5.13 -3.14
N ARG A 155 13.53 5.76 -2.87
CA ARG A 155 13.42 6.77 -1.81
C ARG A 155 13.20 6.11 -0.46
N MET A 156 14.22 6.11 0.39
CA MET A 156 14.08 5.71 1.79
C MET A 156 13.21 6.73 2.57
N ARG A 157 12.49 6.23 3.58
CA ARG A 157 11.69 7.05 4.50
C ARG A 157 12.33 7.01 5.90
N PRO A 158 13.47 7.72 6.12
CA PRO A 158 14.22 7.63 7.37
C PRO A 158 13.37 7.99 8.59
N GLY A 159 12.46 8.97 8.47
CA GLY A 159 11.53 9.31 9.54
C GLY A 159 10.58 8.19 9.95
N LYS A 160 10.15 7.33 9.00
CA LYS A 160 9.30 6.16 9.32
C LYS A 160 10.11 5.09 10.05
N GLN A 161 11.34 4.83 9.62
CA GLN A 161 12.25 3.91 10.30
C GLN A 161 12.56 4.38 11.72
N ALA A 162 12.94 5.65 11.89
CA ALA A 162 13.20 6.25 13.19
C ALA A 162 11.95 6.28 14.10
N SER A 163 10.75 6.39 13.53
CA SER A 163 9.51 6.27 14.31
C SER A 163 9.28 4.84 14.82
N ILE A 164 9.60 3.84 13.99
CA ILE A 164 9.46 2.43 14.38
C ILE A 164 10.48 2.09 15.48
N LEU A 165 11.74 2.52 15.32
CA LEU A 165 12.79 2.32 16.33
C LEU A 165 12.39 2.95 17.67
N ARG A 166 11.94 4.21 17.66
CA ARG A 166 11.41 4.88 18.87
C ARG A 166 10.21 4.18 19.49
N GLU A 167 9.38 3.52 18.67
CA GLU A 167 8.26 2.74 19.18
C GLU A 167 8.75 1.44 19.84
N VAL A 168 9.76 0.78 19.30
CA VAL A 168 10.36 -0.43 19.88
C VAL A 168 11.08 -0.09 21.20
N ASP A 169 11.97 0.91 21.19
CA ASP A 169 12.73 1.33 22.38
C ASP A 169 11.84 1.87 23.50
N GLY A 170 10.66 2.39 23.16
CA GLY A 170 9.71 2.94 24.12
C GLY A 170 8.74 1.94 24.73
N ARG A 171 8.86 0.64 24.44
CA ARG A 171 7.97 -0.40 25.01
C ARG A 171 8.59 -1.00 26.28
N TYR A 172 7.73 -1.22 27.27
CA TYR A 172 8.09 -1.85 28.53
C TYR A 172 8.07 -3.40 28.44
N GLY A 173 7.67 -3.95 27.29
CA GLY A 173 7.50 -5.38 27.05
C GLY A 173 6.76 -5.68 25.74
N GLU A 174 6.68 -6.96 25.38
CA GLU A 174 5.94 -7.45 24.22
C GLU A 174 4.46 -7.70 24.56
N PHE A 175 3.66 -6.64 24.58
CA PHE A 175 2.22 -6.72 24.92
C PHE A 175 1.30 -6.96 23.72
N ASN A 176 1.86 -7.08 22.52
CA ASN A 176 1.10 -7.45 21.33
C ASN A 176 1.75 -8.69 20.72
N LYS A 177 1.01 -9.80 20.63
CA LYS A 177 1.44 -10.93 19.80
C LYS A 177 1.42 -10.51 18.32
N GLY A 178 2.41 -10.96 17.55
CA GLY A 178 2.41 -10.76 16.11
C GLY A 178 1.17 -11.38 15.46
N GLY A 179 0.59 -10.73 14.44
CA GLY A 179 -0.55 -11.27 13.69
C GLY A 179 -1.95 -10.95 14.24
N ILE A 180 -2.06 -10.15 15.30
CA ILE A 180 -3.36 -9.71 15.84
C ILE A 180 -4.18 -8.98 14.74
N PRO A 181 -5.46 -9.37 14.53
CA PRO A 181 -6.37 -8.71 13.60
C PRO A 181 -6.40 -7.19 13.79
N SER A 182 -6.62 -6.43 12.72
CA SER A 182 -6.69 -4.96 12.81
C SER A 182 -7.84 -4.43 13.68
N THR A 183 -8.79 -5.30 14.02
CA THR A 183 -9.97 -5.04 14.86
C THR A 183 -9.68 -5.16 16.35
N GLU A 184 -8.59 -5.81 16.74
CA GLU A 184 -8.19 -5.94 18.13
C GLU A 184 -7.31 -4.77 18.56
N GLU A 185 -7.44 -4.39 19.83
CA GLU A 185 -6.78 -3.21 20.37
C GLU A 185 -5.25 -3.40 20.43
N ARG A 186 -4.52 -2.50 19.79
CA ARG A 186 -3.05 -2.48 19.85
C ARG A 186 -2.56 -1.64 21.01
N ILE A 187 -1.75 -2.25 21.88
CA ILE A 187 -1.16 -1.58 23.01
C ILE A 187 0.16 -0.94 22.57
N THR A 188 0.07 0.31 22.11
CA THR A 188 1.23 1.10 21.68
C THR A 188 2.09 1.54 22.87
N ALA A 189 3.33 1.94 22.62
CA ALA A 189 4.21 2.51 23.64
C ALA A 189 3.61 3.76 24.34
N TYR A 190 2.74 4.52 23.64
CA TYR A 190 2.03 5.65 24.25
C TYR A 190 0.96 5.17 25.24
N LYS A 191 0.23 4.11 24.87
CA LYS A 191 -0.81 3.53 25.74
C LYS A 191 -0.21 2.84 26.96
N GLN A 192 0.89 2.11 26.80
CA GLN A 192 1.65 1.54 27.92
C GLN A 192 2.08 2.63 28.90
N GLU A 193 2.62 3.73 28.39
CA GLU A 193 3.02 4.87 29.22
C GLU A 193 1.81 5.51 29.94
N ALA A 194 0.67 5.67 29.26
CA ALA A 194 -0.55 6.18 29.88
C ALA A 194 -1.09 5.24 30.98
N ILE A 195 -1.08 3.92 30.76
CA ILE A 195 -1.48 2.92 31.77
C ILE A 195 -0.51 2.99 32.95
N ARG A 196 0.80 3.09 32.70
CA ARG A 196 1.82 3.22 33.76
C ARG A 196 1.62 4.49 34.59
N ILE A 197 1.39 5.64 33.96
CA ILE A 197 1.10 6.90 34.67
C ILE A 197 -0.16 6.75 35.54
N ALA A 198 -1.21 6.12 35.01
CA ALA A 198 -2.43 5.84 35.78
C ALA A 198 -2.15 4.95 37.00
N LEU A 199 -1.37 3.88 36.85
CA LEU A 199 -0.94 3.01 37.96
C LEU A 199 -0.15 3.78 39.02
N LEU A 200 0.81 4.63 38.60
CA LEU A 200 1.61 5.44 39.52
C LEU A 200 0.76 6.46 40.30
N LEU A 201 -0.22 7.09 39.64
CA LEU A 201 -1.15 8.01 40.30
C LEU A 201 -2.10 7.28 41.26
N ARG A 202 -2.48 6.03 40.95
CA ARG A 202 -3.28 5.20 41.85
C ARG A 202 -2.51 4.80 43.10
N GLU A 203 -1.22 4.50 42.97
CA GLU A 203 -0.36 4.07 44.08
C GLU A 203 0.14 5.24 44.94
N LYS A 204 0.63 6.31 44.32
CA LYS A 204 1.24 7.47 45.02
C LYS A 204 0.23 8.56 45.39
N GLY A 205 -0.96 8.52 44.79
CA GLY A 205 -1.92 9.63 44.86
C GLY A 205 -1.54 10.81 43.95
N ASP A 206 -2.17 11.96 44.21
CA ASP A 206 -2.01 13.17 43.42
C ASP A 206 -0.53 13.55 43.26
N SER A 207 -0.02 13.52 42.04
CA SER A 207 1.41 13.68 41.76
C SER A 207 1.67 14.71 40.66
N SER A 208 2.85 15.35 40.73
CA SER A 208 3.28 16.23 39.66
C SER A 208 3.93 15.45 38.51
N PRO A 209 3.93 15.99 37.27
CA PRO A 209 4.67 15.39 36.17
C PRO A 209 6.17 15.24 36.48
N LYS A 210 6.73 16.09 37.35
CA LYS A 210 8.15 15.98 37.77
C LYS A 210 8.36 14.72 38.59
N ASP A 211 7.46 14.43 39.53
CA ASP A 211 7.58 13.25 40.41
C ASP A 211 7.44 11.96 39.61
N LEU A 212 6.52 11.95 38.64
CA LEU A 212 6.26 10.80 37.78
C LEU A 212 7.43 10.49 36.82
N ARG A 213 8.21 11.50 36.40
CA ARG A 213 9.37 11.33 35.49
C ARG A 213 10.45 10.42 36.06
N SER A 214 10.67 10.48 37.36
CA SER A 214 11.66 9.63 38.03
C SER A 214 11.34 8.13 37.95
N CYS A 215 10.10 7.78 37.58
CA CYS A 215 9.60 6.41 37.56
C CYS A 215 9.16 5.96 36.16
N SER A 216 9.71 6.52 35.08
CA SER A 216 9.30 6.21 33.71
C SER A 216 10.51 6.01 32.79
N ALA A 217 10.40 5.06 31.86
CA ALA A 217 11.33 4.88 30.75
C ALA A 217 11.11 5.91 29.62
N ARG A 218 10.05 6.73 29.71
CA ARG A 218 9.72 7.82 28.76
C ARG A 218 9.42 9.13 29.48
N PRO A 219 10.36 9.66 30.29
CA PRO A 219 10.14 10.83 31.12
C PRO A 219 9.80 12.09 30.29
N ASP A 220 10.26 12.16 29.04
CA ASP A 220 9.96 13.27 28.14
C ASP A 220 8.49 13.34 27.70
N LYS A 221 7.74 12.23 27.81
CA LYS A 221 6.34 12.14 27.34
C LYS A 221 5.28 12.37 28.41
N ILE A 222 5.62 12.26 29.69
CA ILE A 222 4.67 12.32 30.81
C ILE A 222 3.82 13.60 30.78
N GLN A 223 4.46 14.76 30.61
CA GLN A 223 3.75 16.05 30.57
C GLN A 223 2.73 16.09 29.43
N ALA A 224 3.10 15.60 28.25
CA ALA A 224 2.23 15.61 27.08
C ALA A 224 1.05 14.65 27.27
N ILE A 225 1.29 13.44 27.82
CA ILE A 225 0.24 12.45 28.06
C ILE A 225 -0.80 12.98 29.05
N LEU A 226 -0.36 13.55 30.18
CA LEU A 226 -1.24 14.13 31.20
C LEU A 226 -2.00 15.35 30.67
N ALA A 227 -1.33 16.23 29.91
CA ALA A 227 -1.95 17.46 29.42
C ALA A 227 -2.93 17.21 28.26
N GLN A 228 -2.61 16.32 27.33
CA GLN A 228 -3.47 15.98 26.20
C GLN A 228 -4.61 15.06 26.62
N ASN A 229 -4.39 14.24 27.66
CA ASN A 229 -5.36 13.33 28.24
C ASN A 229 -6.19 12.57 27.19
N HIS A 230 -5.52 12.02 26.17
CA HIS A 230 -6.16 11.42 24.98
C HIS A 230 -7.20 10.33 25.33
N TYR A 231 -7.07 9.67 26.49
CA TYR A 231 -7.97 8.62 26.94
C TYR A 231 -8.97 9.09 28.01
N GLY A 232 -8.86 10.33 28.50
CA GLY A 232 -9.76 10.88 29.52
C GLY A 232 -9.55 10.29 30.92
N TRP A 233 -8.38 9.75 31.23
CA TRP A 233 -8.09 9.04 32.50
C TRP A 233 -7.61 9.94 33.63
N PHE A 234 -7.21 11.18 33.32
CA PHE A 234 -6.54 12.06 34.27
C PHE A 234 -7.33 13.35 34.50
N ASP A 235 -7.39 13.78 35.75
CA ASP A 235 -7.90 15.09 36.14
C ASP A 235 -6.76 16.00 36.57
N ARG A 236 -6.84 17.28 36.19
CA ARG A 236 -5.93 18.31 36.67
C ARG A 236 -6.50 18.94 37.93
N VAL A 237 -5.99 18.54 39.09
CA VAL A 237 -6.45 19.02 40.40
C VAL A 237 -6.07 20.49 40.62
N SER A 238 -4.84 20.83 40.25
CA SER A 238 -4.35 22.22 40.31
C SER A 238 -3.21 22.42 39.31
N ARG A 239 -2.54 23.58 39.33
CA ARG A 239 -1.45 23.86 38.39
C ARG A 239 -0.28 22.88 38.62
N GLY A 240 -0.14 21.90 37.72
CA GLY A 240 0.96 20.95 37.74
C GLY A 240 0.74 19.74 38.64
N LEU A 241 -0.48 19.54 39.15
CA LEU A 241 -0.86 18.41 39.98
C LEU A 241 -1.99 17.63 39.30
N TYR A 242 -1.83 16.32 39.17
CA TYR A 242 -2.76 15.44 38.46
C TYR A 242 -3.20 14.28 39.33
N ARG A 243 -4.40 13.77 39.05
CA ARG A 243 -5.04 12.62 39.71
C ARG A 243 -5.59 11.66 38.65
N ILE A 244 -5.65 10.36 38.96
CA ILE A 244 -6.42 9.39 38.17
C ILE A 244 -7.92 9.50 38.51
N ASN A 245 -8.76 9.60 37.48
CA ASN A 245 -10.21 9.71 37.66
C ASN A 245 -10.91 8.33 37.58
N PRO A 246 -12.22 8.23 37.86
CA PRO A 246 -12.93 6.96 37.83
C PRO A 246 -12.80 6.19 36.51
N ALA A 247 -12.85 6.89 35.37
CA ALA A 247 -12.69 6.27 34.05
C ALA A 247 -11.28 5.69 33.84
N GLY A 248 -10.27 6.34 34.42
CA GLY A 248 -8.91 5.82 34.47
C GLY A 248 -8.80 4.56 35.34
N CYS A 249 -9.45 4.54 36.51
CA CYS A 249 -9.49 3.36 37.36
C CYS A 249 -10.14 2.16 36.66
N GLU A 250 -11.32 2.35 36.06
CA GLU A 250 -12.00 1.30 35.26
C GLU A 250 -11.15 0.81 34.08
N ALA A 251 -10.37 1.71 33.48
CA ALA A 251 -9.46 1.33 32.41
C ALA A 251 -8.31 0.45 32.91
N LEU A 252 -7.79 0.68 34.12
CA LEU A 252 -6.74 -0.16 34.70
C LEU A 252 -7.21 -1.59 34.91
N ASP A 253 -8.47 -1.79 35.30
CA ASP A 253 -9.06 -3.13 35.51
C ASP A 253 -9.07 -3.93 34.20
N ARG A 254 -9.34 -3.27 33.06
CA ARG A 254 -9.25 -3.92 31.73
C ARG A 254 -7.84 -4.35 31.32
N TYR A 255 -6.81 -3.83 31.99
CA TYR A 255 -5.40 -4.11 31.70
C TYR A 255 -4.69 -4.78 32.88
N GLU A 256 -5.43 -5.43 33.79
CA GLU A 256 -4.89 -6.09 34.98
C GLU A 256 -3.71 -7.02 34.67
N ASP A 257 -3.84 -7.84 33.63
CA ASP A 257 -2.81 -8.77 33.17
C ASP A 257 -1.49 -8.09 32.76
N LEU A 258 -1.53 -6.80 32.40
CA LEU A 258 -0.36 -6.04 31.93
C LEU A 258 0.31 -5.24 33.04
N GLN A 259 -0.37 -5.04 34.18
CA GLN A 259 0.12 -4.21 35.26
C GLN A 259 1.45 -4.71 35.86
N PRO A 260 1.70 -6.02 36.05
CA PRO A 260 2.96 -6.51 36.62
C PRO A 260 4.18 -6.10 35.79
N ASP A 261 4.13 -6.30 34.48
CA ASP A 261 5.22 -5.94 33.56
C ASP A 261 5.38 -4.42 33.47
N LEU A 262 4.26 -3.68 33.42
CA LEU A 262 4.26 -2.22 33.42
C LEU A 262 4.72 -1.63 34.75
N MET A 263 4.78 -2.40 35.84
CA MET A 263 5.30 -1.99 37.15
C MET A 263 6.71 -2.53 37.43
N ALA A 264 7.16 -3.62 36.80
CA ALA A 264 8.44 -4.28 37.10
C ALA A 264 9.67 -3.34 37.02
N ILE A 265 9.67 -2.39 36.08
CA ILE A 265 10.73 -1.37 35.94
C ILE A 265 10.81 -0.40 37.16
N PHE A 266 9.84 -0.43 38.07
CA PHE A 266 9.85 0.33 39.33
C PHE A 266 10.97 -0.11 40.29
N ARG A 267 11.34 -1.39 40.32
CA ARG A 267 12.19 -1.93 41.40
C ARG A 267 13.69 -1.80 41.16
N GLU A 268 14.13 -1.57 39.92
CA GLU A 268 15.56 -1.47 39.60
C GLU A 268 16.17 -0.09 39.85
N HIS A 269 15.35 0.96 40.03
CA HIS A 269 15.80 2.35 40.21
C HIS A 269 15.50 2.96 41.59
N VAL A 270 14.99 2.16 42.53
CA VAL A 270 14.66 2.60 43.92
C VAL A 270 15.39 1.72 44.95
N SER A 271 16.60 1.23 44.62
CA SER A 271 17.51 0.59 45.58
C SER A 271 18.83 1.34 45.64
#